data_AF-M0NTD2-F1
#
_entry.id   AF-M0NTD2-F1
#
_cell.length_a   1.000
_cell.length_b   1.000
_cell.length_c   1.000
_cell.angle_alpha   90.00
_cell.angle_beta   90.00
_cell.angle_gamma   90.00
#
_symmetry.space_group_name_H-M   'P 1'
#
loop_
_entity.id
_entity.type
_entity.pdbx_description
1 polymer ?
#
loop_
_entity_poly.entity_id
_entity_poly.type
_entity_poly.pdbx_seq_one_letter_code
_entity_poly.pdbx_strand_id
1 'polypeptide(L)'
;MLKELTIRGADPPSSETPRRRVDPGDAVVTDATGRFDRGSRNAYPLDAPTSGRSQPPTDVTVDPLEPTDDLLESLYVVNKVAKQFADEATAAYERGDLTESNVRSARKDALYRTKTAVLSRVVAADPSRVSGEYHAINGDVWLFLSVDGWKFHQPAYAIGGELTDAIEISNSRSDPLDAPYERDASVERSDRTLEESLSRLADAGINANDHLARPTVTSEHDRIVDVRWSFLP
;
A
#
# COMPACT_ATOMS: atom_id res chain seq x y z
N MET A 1 -66.77 -13.93 28.95
CA MET A 1 -65.73 -13.90 30.01
C MET A 1 -64.73 -12.82 29.59
N LEU A 2 -64.76 -11.58 30.11
CA LEU A 2 -64.14 -11.10 31.37
C LEU A 2 -62.64 -11.48 31.40
N LYS A 3 -61.64 -10.57 31.41
CA LYS A 3 -61.53 -9.19 31.90
C LYS A 3 -60.39 -8.40 31.22
N GLU A 4 -60.59 -7.10 31.07
CA GLU A 4 -59.55 -6.05 31.02
C GLU A 4 -58.83 -5.92 32.39
N LEU A 5 -57.57 -5.51 32.38
CA LEU A 5 -56.99 -4.76 33.50
C LEU A 5 -55.86 -3.82 33.04
N THR A 6 -56.10 -2.53 33.22
CA THR A 6 -55.16 -1.40 33.08
C THR A 6 -54.54 -1.05 34.44
N ILE A 7 -53.22 -0.88 34.55
CA ILE A 7 -52.51 -0.13 35.62
C ILE A 7 -51.20 0.43 34.99
N ARG A 8 -51.10 1.72 34.64
CA ARG A 8 -50.53 2.87 35.40
C ARG A 8 -49.10 2.71 35.95
N GLY A 9 -48.17 3.48 35.35
CA GLY A 9 -47.29 4.43 36.04
C GLY A 9 -46.04 3.88 36.75
N ALA A 10 -44.86 4.13 36.16
CA ALA A 10 -43.62 4.36 36.90
C ALA A 10 -42.65 5.17 36.03
N ASP A 11 -42.39 6.42 36.42
CA ASP A 11 -41.32 7.26 35.89
C ASP A 11 -39.95 6.67 36.24
N PRO A 12 -38.93 6.79 35.37
CA PRO A 12 -37.57 6.38 35.68
C PRO A 12 -36.87 7.40 36.62
N PRO A 13 -36.00 6.94 37.53
CA PRO A 13 -35.27 7.82 38.43
C PRO A 13 -34.23 8.65 37.68
N SER A 14 -34.22 9.94 37.99
CA SER A 14 -33.17 10.89 37.67
C SER A 14 -31.93 10.58 38.51
N SER A 15 -30.79 10.33 37.87
CA SER A 15 -29.49 10.40 38.52
C SER A 15 -28.55 11.28 37.67
N GLU A 16 -28.32 12.47 38.20
CA GLU A 16 -27.38 13.47 37.72
C GLU A 16 -25.96 12.89 37.70
N THR A 17 -25.30 13.05 36.56
CA THR A 17 -23.86 12.85 36.38
C THR A 17 -23.14 14.12 36.86
N PRO A 18 -22.02 14.02 37.61
CA PRO A 18 -21.21 15.18 37.91
C PRO A 18 -20.49 15.66 36.64
N ARG A 19 -20.79 16.90 36.23
CA ARG A 19 -20.12 17.62 35.15
C ARG A 19 -18.64 17.79 35.50
N ARG A 20 -17.76 17.02 34.84
CA ARG A 20 -16.32 17.33 34.81
C ARG A 20 -16.05 18.21 33.58
N ARG A 21 -15.67 19.46 33.87
CA ARG A 21 -15.13 20.45 32.95
C ARG A 21 -13.80 19.91 32.38
N VAL A 22 -13.68 19.80 31.07
CA VAL A 22 -12.39 19.73 30.36
C VAL A 22 -12.48 20.70 29.18
N ASP A 23 -11.49 21.59 29.12
CA ASP A 23 -11.33 22.66 28.14
C ASP A 23 -11.09 22.13 26.71
N PRO A 24 -11.37 22.96 25.67
CA PRO A 24 -11.49 22.52 24.28
C PRO A 24 -10.13 22.53 23.57
N GLY A 25 -9.77 21.40 22.99
CA GLY A 25 -8.56 21.26 22.19
C GLY A 25 -8.47 19.86 21.61
N ASP A 26 -9.35 19.57 20.66
CA ASP A 26 -9.08 18.75 19.46
C ASP A 26 -10.42 18.51 18.74
N ALA A 27 -10.63 19.32 17.71
CA ALA A 27 -11.81 19.24 16.87
C ALA A 27 -11.76 17.96 16.03
N VAL A 28 -12.64 17.03 16.37
CA VAL A 28 -13.11 15.99 15.46
C VAL A 28 -13.80 16.68 14.28
N VAL A 29 -13.18 16.62 13.09
CA VAL A 29 -13.84 17.03 11.85
C VAL A 29 -14.69 15.86 11.37
N THR A 30 -15.98 15.88 11.71
CA THR A 30 -17.01 15.12 11.00
C THR A 30 -17.53 15.98 9.85
N ASP A 31 -17.40 15.54 8.60
CA ASP A 31 -18.17 16.10 7.49
C ASP A 31 -19.56 15.43 7.41
N ALA A 32 -20.53 16.27 7.12
CA ALA A 32 -21.96 16.06 7.15
C ALA A 32 -22.50 15.71 5.76
N THR A 33 -22.41 14.45 5.32
CA THR A 33 -23.19 13.99 4.15
C THR A 33 -23.73 12.56 4.19
N GLY A 34 -23.46 11.75 5.22
CA GLY A 34 -24.29 10.56 5.53
C GLY A 34 -24.61 9.61 4.35
N ARG A 35 -23.72 9.48 3.37
CA ARG A 35 -23.91 8.62 2.19
C ARG A 35 -22.67 7.76 2.00
N PHE A 36 -22.79 6.47 2.29
CA PHE A 36 -21.74 5.47 2.08
C PHE A 36 -21.53 5.24 0.58
N ASP A 37 -20.41 5.74 0.08
CA ASP A 37 -19.88 5.40 -1.24
C ASP A 37 -19.22 4.02 -1.17
N ARG A 38 -19.89 2.99 -1.72
CA ARG A 38 -19.31 1.66 -1.92
C ARG A 38 -18.38 1.72 -3.13
N GLY A 39 -17.18 2.22 -2.92
CA GLY A 39 -16.07 2.10 -3.83
C GLY A 39 -14.82 1.83 -3.01
N SER A 40 -14.27 0.62 -3.15
CA SER A 40 -12.99 0.24 -2.54
C SER A 40 -11.90 1.23 -3.01
N ARG A 41 -11.65 2.26 -2.20
CA ARG A 41 -10.55 3.20 -2.40
C ARG A 41 -9.28 2.49 -1.97
N ASN A 42 -8.72 1.67 -2.85
CA ASN A 42 -7.29 1.35 -2.84
C ASN A 42 -6.49 2.58 -3.31
N ALA A 43 -6.69 3.71 -2.63
CA ALA A 43 -5.92 4.93 -2.81
C ALA A 43 -4.88 4.97 -1.69
N TYR A 44 -3.61 4.96 -2.07
CA TYR A 44 -2.50 5.20 -1.17
C TYR A 44 -2.76 6.51 -0.39
N PRO A 45 -2.66 6.55 0.95
CA PRO A 45 -2.69 7.83 1.64
C PRO A 45 -1.44 8.63 1.26
N LEU A 46 -1.68 9.79 0.65
CA LEU A 46 -0.72 10.85 0.40
C LEU A 46 -0.45 11.60 1.71
N ASP A 47 0.64 11.24 2.41
CA ASP A 47 1.28 12.15 3.36
C ASP A 47 2.61 12.63 2.76
N ALA A 48 2.53 13.68 1.95
CA ALA A 48 3.69 14.47 1.55
C ALA A 48 3.89 15.59 2.59
N PRO A 49 5.03 15.69 3.29
CA PRO A 49 5.33 16.87 4.07
C PRO A 49 5.73 18.02 3.12
N THR A 50 4.86 19.02 3.00
CA THR A 50 5.20 20.30 2.37
C THR A 50 6.11 21.14 3.28
N SER A 51 7.18 21.65 2.66
CA SER A 51 8.00 22.80 3.05
C SER A 51 9.26 22.54 3.88
N GLY A 52 10.37 22.38 3.14
CA GLY A 52 11.73 22.70 3.58
C GLY A 52 12.62 22.85 2.36
N ARG A 53 12.84 24.09 1.92
CA ARG A 53 13.63 24.43 0.73
C ARG A 53 15.12 24.13 1.00
N SER A 54 15.57 22.96 0.57
CA SER A 54 16.99 22.65 0.32
C SER A 54 17.09 22.17 -1.13
N GLN A 55 18.10 22.63 -1.86
CA GLN A 55 18.38 22.19 -3.23
C GLN A 55 18.36 20.65 -3.32
N PRO A 56 17.81 20.05 -4.38
CA PRO A 56 17.91 18.61 -4.56
C PRO A 56 19.40 18.24 -4.68
N PRO A 57 19.88 17.21 -3.97
CA PRO A 57 21.19 16.66 -4.24
C PRO A 57 21.17 16.15 -5.68
N THR A 58 21.99 16.77 -6.53
CA THR A 58 22.33 16.24 -7.84
C THR A 58 23.07 14.93 -7.63
N ASP A 59 22.58 13.88 -8.29
CA ASP A 59 23.15 12.53 -8.35
C ASP A 59 22.87 11.64 -7.11
N VAL A 60 21.61 11.22 -6.95
CA VAL A 60 21.33 9.98 -6.21
C VAL A 60 21.76 8.85 -7.13
N THR A 61 23.02 8.43 -7.02
CA THR A 61 23.51 7.25 -7.71
C THR A 61 22.74 6.03 -7.18
N VAL A 62 21.72 5.61 -7.92
CA VAL A 62 21.00 4.36 -7.69
C VAL A 62 21.92 3.22 -8.09
N ASP A 63 22.21 2.32 -7.15
CA ASP A 63 23.04 1.15 -7.43
C ASP A 63 22.35 0.24 -8.47
N PRO A 64 22.90 0.05 -9.68
CA PRO A 64 22.22 -0.67 -10.75
C PRO A 64 22.03 -2.15 -10.42
N LEU A 65 20.95 -2.74 -10.94
CA LEU A 65 20.63 -4.15 -10.76
C LEU A 65 20.19 -4.81 -12.07
N GLU A 66 20.91 -5.84 -12.49
CA GLU A 66 20.62 -6.59 -13.71
C GLU A 66 19.25 -7.30 -13.63
N PRO A 67 18.34 -7.12 -14.60
CA PRO A 67 17.01 -7.75 -14.58
C PRO A 67 17.08 -9.22 -15.04
N THR A 68 17.61 -10.08 -14.18
CA THR A 68 17.56 -11.54 -14.42
C THR A 68 16.14 -12.06 -14.28
N ASP A 69 15.81 -13.14 -14.98
CA ASP A 69 14.49 -13.78 -14.86
C ASP A 69 14.18 -14.18 -13.40
N ASP A 70 15.19 -14.66 -12.67
CA ASP A 70 15.08 -15.02 -11.26
C ASP A 70 14.72 -13.82 -10.37
N LEU A 71 15.31 -12.65 -10.63
CA LEU A 71 15.00 -11.40 -9.93
C LEU A 71 13.57 -10.96 -10.25
N LEU A 72 13.19 -10.96 -11.53
CA LEU A 72 11.88 -10.48 -11.99
C LEU A 72 10.74 -11.41 -11.52
N GLU A 73 10.98 -12.72 -11.46
CA GLU A 73 10.06 -13.68 -10.87
C GLU A 73 9.88 -13.42 -9.36
N SER A 74 10.97 -13.16 -8.62
CA SER A 74 10.89 -12.79 -7.20
C SER A 74 10.09 -11.50 -7.00
N LEU A 75 10.31 -10.51 -7.86
CA LEU A 75 9.59 -9.25 -7.86
C LEU A 75 8.09 -9.44 -8.17
N TYR A 76 7.77 -10.35 -9.09
CA TYR A 76 6.40 -10.71 -9.42
C TYR A 76 5.66 -11.30 -8.20
N VAL A 77 6.28 -12.25 -7.51
CA VAL A 77 5.72 -12.84 -6.28
C VAL A 77 5.52 -11.77 -5.21
N VAL A 78 6.51 -10.92 -4.97
CA VAL A 78 6.40 -9.78 -4.04
C VAL A 78 5.20 -8.88 -4.37
N ASN A 79 5.02 -8.52 -5.65
CA ASN A 79 3.89 -7.69 -6.08
C ASN A 79 2.54 -8.41 -5.92
N LYS A 80 2.47 -9.72 -6.20
CA LYS A 80 1.27 -10.54 -6.00
C LYS A 80 0.88 -10.58 -4.52
N VAL A 81 1.84 -10.82 -3.63
CA VAL A 81 1.58 -10.89 -2.19
C VAL A 81 1.28 -9.51 -1.60
N ALA A 82 1.88 -8.44 -2.10
CA ALA A 82 1.49 -7.08 -1.71
C ALA A 82 0.00 -6.81 -1.98
N LYS A 83 -0.50 -7.22 -3.15
CA LYS A 83 -1.94 -7.12 -3.46
C LYS A 83 -2.80 -7.97 -2.51
N GLN A 84 -2.37 -9.19 -2.19
CA GLN A 84 -3.03 -10.04 -1.21
C GLN A 84 -3.08 -9.40 0.18
N PHE A 85 -1.96 -8.84 0.66
CA PHE A 85 -1.92 -8.14 1.94
C PHE A 85 -2.82 -6.90 1.98
N ALA A 86 -3.05 -6.22 0.84
CA ALA A 86 -4.03 -5.14 0.77
C ALA A 86 -5.45 -5.64 1.03
N ASP A 87 -5.83 -6.78 0.43
CA ASP A 87 -7.15 -7.38 0.64
C ASP A 87 -7.29 -7.91 2.08
N GLU A 88 -6.25 -8.59 2.59
CA GLU A 88 -6.24 -9.13 3.96
C GLU A 88 -6.30 -8.03 5.02
N ALA A 89 -5.60 -6.91 4.82
CA ALA A 89 -5.67 -5.74 5.68
C ALA A 89 -7.09 -5.16 5.71
N THR A 90 -7.70 -5.00 4.53
CA THR A 90 -9.08 -4.50 4.41
C THR A 90 -10.06 -5.43 5.12
N ALA A 91 -9.97 -6.74 4.86
CA ALA A 91 -10.81 -7.72 5.52
C ALA A 91 -10.61 -7.76 7.05
N ALA A 92 -9.39 -7.46 7.54
CA ALA A 92 -9.09 -7.39 8.97
C ALA A 92 -9.70 -6.16 9.63
N TYR A 93 -9.58 -5.02 8.97
CA TYR A 93 -10.23 -3.80 9.42
C TYR A 93 -11.75 -3.95 9.49
N GLU A 94 -12.38 -4.50 8.44
CA GLU A 94 -13.83 -4.67 8.36
C GLU A 94 -14.40 -5.57 9.47
N ARG A 95 -13.63 -6.56 9.95
CA ARG A 95 -14.01 -7.42 11.08
C ARG A 95 -13.55 -6.91 12.45
N GLY A 96 -12.95 -5.72 12.53
CA GLY A 96 -12.51 -5.08 13.77
C GLY A 96 -11.14 -5.51 14.29
N ASP A 97 -10.39 -6.33 13.55
CA ASP A 97 -9.04 -6.76 13.92
C ASP A 97 -8.01 -5.72 13.46
N LEU A 98 -7.89 -4.64 14.24
CA LEU A 98 -7.01 -3.52 13.92
C LEU A 98 -5.53 -3.92 13.95
N THR A 99 -5.15 -4.87 14.82
CA THR A 99 -3.76 -5.33 14.91
C THR A 99 -3.33 -6.01 13.63
N GLU A 100 -4.10 -6.99 13.15
CA GLU A 100 -3.80 -7.70 11.90
C GLU A 100 -3.86 -6.73 10.71
N SER A 101 -4.86 -5.84 10.67
CA SER A 101 -4.96 -4.80 9.64
C SER A 101 -3.69 -3.96 9.55
N ASN A 102 -3.16 -3.51 10.69
CA ASN A 102 -1.95 -2.69 10.75
C ASN A 102 -0.70 -3.48 10.34
N VAL A 103 -0.55 -4.73 10.78
CA VAL A 103 0.56 -5.62 10.39
C VAL A 103 0.56 -5.83 8.88
N ARG A 104 -0.59 -6.19 8.30
CA ARG A 104 -0.73 -6.43 6.86
C ARG A 104 -0.50 -5.16 6.05
N SER A 105 -1.01 -4.03 6.52
CA SER A 105 -0.78 -2.73 5.87
C SER A 105 0.70 -2.34 5.87
N ALA A 106 1.39 -2.48 7.01
CA ALA A 106 2.82 -2.18 7.11
C ALA A 106 3.67 -3.05 6.17
N ARG A 107 3.38 -4.35 6.12
CA ARG A 107 4.06 -5.29 5.23
C ARG A 107 3.74 -5.03 3.75
N LYS A 108 2.47 -4.78 3.41
CA LYS A 108 2.04 -4.36 2.06
C LYS A 108 2.85 -3.15 1.58
N ASP A 109 2.92 -2.11 2.39
CA ASP A 109 3.64 -0.87 2.03
C ASP A 109 5.14 -1.13 1.86
N ALA A 110 5.74 -1.94 2.72
CA ALA A 110 7.15 -2.34 2.57
C ALA A 110 7.37 -3.11 1.26
N LEU A 111 6.51 -4.08 0.91
CA LEU A 111 6.62 -4.82 -0.36
C LEU A 111 6.47 -3.91 -1.59
N TYR A 112 5.60 -2.90 -1.56
CA TYR A 112 5.51 -1.93 -2.65
C TYR A 112 6.72 -1.00 -2.76
N ARG A 113 7.32 -0.61 -1.61
CA ARG A 113 8.58 0.13 -1.59
C ARG A 113 9.74 -0.72 -2.10
N THR A 114 9.85 -1.99 -1.69
CA THR A 114 10.79 -2.98 -2.23
C THR A 114 10.64 -3.07 -3.75
N LYS A 115 9.41 -3.22 -4.25
CA LYS A 115 9.16 -3.29 -5.70
C LYS A 115 9.67 -2.05 -6.45
N THR A 116 9.41 -0.87 -5.89
CA THR A 116 9.86 0.41 -6.44
C THR A 116 11.37 0.52 -6.45
N ALA A 117 12.03 0.12 -5.37
CA ALA A 117 13.49 0.08 -5.29
C ALA A 117 14.09 -0.85 -6.36
N VAL A 118 13.56 -2.07 -6.51
CA VAL A 118 14.02 -3.02 -7.54
C VAL A 118 13.89 -2.43 -8.93
N LEU A 119 12.71 -1.92 -9.30
CA LEU A 119 12.48 -1.37 -10.63
C LEU A 119 13.34 -0.14 -10.92
N SER A 120 13.59 0.71 -9.92
CA SER A 120 14.47 1.87 -10.09
C SER A 120 15.91 1.43 -10.38
N ARG A 121 16.40 0.40 -9.68
CA ARG A 121 17.75 -0.18 -9.91
C ARG A 121 17.85 -0.89 -11.26
N VAL A 122 16.78 -1.54 -11.71
CA VAL A 122 16.69 -2.17 -13.05
C VAL A 122 16.76 -1.13 -14.16
N VAL A 123 15.98 -0.05 -14.05
CA VAL A 123 16.03 1.06 -15.01
C VAL A 123 17.41 1.71 -15.03
N ALA A 124 18.04 1.87 -13.86
CA ALA A 124 19.39 2.41 -13.76
C ALA A 124 20.47 1.49 -14.38
N ALA A 125 20.24 0.17 -14.42
CA ALA A 125 21.18 -0.79 -15.02
C ALA A 125 21.16 -0.73 -16.55
N ASP A 126 19.95 -0.84 -17.14
CA ASP A 126 19.77 -0.76 -18.59
C ASP A 126 18.33 -0.35 -18.93
N PRO A 127 18.07 0.95 -19.20
CA PRO A 127 16.74 1.41 -19.53
C PRO A 127 16.24 0.85 -20.87
N SER A 128 17.10 0.36 -21.76
CA SER A 128 16.68 -0.20 -23.05
C SER A 128 15.95 -1.55 -22.93
N ARG A 129 16.06 -2.20 -21.78
CA ARG A 129 15.32 -3.44 -21.43
C ARG A 129 13.96 -3.14 -20.77
N VAL A 130 13.65 -1.87 -20.57
CA VAL A 130 12.43 -1.41 -19.94
C VAL A 130 11.62 -0.60 -20.96
N SER A 131 10.38 -0.99 -21.18
CA SER A 131 9.41 -0.16 -21.91
C SER A 131 8.25 0.23 -20.99
N GLY A 132 7.60 1.35 -21.31
CA GLY A 132 6.55 1.92 -20.49
C GLY A 132 5.28 2.29 -21.26
N GLU A 133 4.16 2.29 -20.54
CA GLU A 133 2.88 2.85 -20.98
C GLU A 133 2.23 3.55 -19.78
N TYR A 134 1.54 4.66 -19.99
CA TYR A 134 0.66 5.26 -18.98
C TYR A 134 -0.73 4.66 -19.10
N HIS A 135 -1.23 4.08 -18.00
CA HIS A 135 -2.56 3.47 -17.92
C HIS A 135 -3.46 4.27 -16.98
N ALA A 136 -4.74 4.40 -17.33
CA ALA A 136 -5.78 4.88 -16.44
C ALA A 136 -6.38 3.67 -15.69
N ILE A 137 -6.30 3.68 -14.36
CA ILE A 137 -6.84 2.62 -13.50
C ILE A 137 -7.59 3.28 -12.34
N ASN A 138 -8.89 3.04 -12.24
CA ASN A 138 -9.77 3.60 -11.20
C ASN A 138 -9.71 5.14 -11.08
N GLY A 139 -9.47 5.85 -12.18
CA GLY A 139 -9.37 7.32 -12.22
C GLY A 139 -7.97 7.87 -11.94
N ASP A 140 -7.00 7.01 -11.61
CA ASP A 140 -5.60 7.38 -11.40
C ASP A 140 -4.73 7.00 -12.61
N VAL A 141 -3.64 7.74 -12.81
CA VAL A 141 -2.65 7.45 -13.86
C VAL A 141 -1.48 6.66 -13.28
N TRP A 142 -1.22 5.50 -13.89
CA TRP A 142 -0.20 4.55 -13.52
C TRP A 142 0.84 4.40 -14.62
N LEU A 143 2.11 4.27 -14.25
CA LEU A 143 3.17 3.83 -15.15
C LEU A 143 3.19 2.30 -15.17
N PHE A 144 2.87 1.73 -16.32
CA PHE A 144 2.97 0.31 -16.60
C PHE A 144 4.32 0.04 -17.24
N LEU A 145 5.14 -0.79 -16.59
CA LEU A 145 6.47 -1.16 -17.04
C LEU A 145 6.48 -2.60 -17.53
N SER A 146 7.11 -2.82 -18.68
CA SER A 146 7.48 -4.14 -19.18
C SER A 146 9.00 -4.28 -19.13
N VAL A 147 9.48 -5.30 -18.42
CA VAL A 147 10.91 -5.65 -18.31
C VAL A 147 11.07 -7.10 -18.74
N ASP A 148 11.67 -7.36 -19.90
CA ASP A 148 11.89 -8.71 -20.44
C ASP A 148 10.65 -9.63 -20.39
N GLY A 149 9.45 -9.09 -20.62
CA GLY A 149 8.17 -9.82 -20.59
C GLY A 149 7.45 -9.87 -19.23
N TRP A 150 8.10 -9.39 -18.17
CA TRP A 150 7.51 -9.17 -16.85
C TRP A 150 6.86 -7.80 -16.78
N LYS A 151 5.70 -7.71 -16.12
CA LYS A 151 4.80 -6.56 -16.21
C LYS A 151 4.43 -6.02 -14.84
N PHE A 152 4.66 -4.73 -14.61
CA PHE A 152 4.49 -4.10 -13.29
C PHE A 152 3.84 -2.72 -13.40
N HIS A 153 2.84 -2.46 -12.57
CA HIS A 153 2.32 -1.11 -12.38
C HIS A 153 3.04 -0.40 -11.23
N GLN A 154 3.37 0.87 -11.46
CA GLN A 154 3.90 1.81 -10.48
C GLN A 154 3.12 3.13 -10.53
N PRO A 155 3.00 3.86 -9.41
CA PRO A 155 2.58 5.26 -9.48
C PRO A 155 3.49 6.02 -10.43
N ALA A 156 2.92 6.93 -11.24
CA ALA A 156 3.65 7.63 -12.29
C ALA A 156 4.88 8.45 -11.82
N TYR A 157 5.01 8.68 -10.51
CA TYR A 157 6.11 9.42 -9.89
C TYR A 157 7.11 8.54 -9.14
N ALA A 158 6.88 7.23 -9.02
CA ALA A 158 7.58 6.38 -8.05
C ALA A 158 9.05 6.09 -8.39
N ILE A 159 9.38 5.99 -9.68
CA ILE A 159 10.74 5.67 -10.16
C ILE A 159 11.65 6.92 -10.20
N GLY A 160 11.10 8.13 -10.05
CA GLY A 160 11.82 9.39 -10.17
C GLY A 160 11.90 9.90 -11.61
N GLY A 161 11.98 11.22 -11.79
CA GLY A 161 11.89 11.86 -13.10
C GLY A 161 13.00 11.43 -14.06
N GLU A 162 14.27 11.52 -13.63
CA GLU A 162 15.43 11.19 -14.48
C GLU A 162 15.41 9.74 -14.98
N LEU A 163 15.06 8.79 -14.11
CA LEU A 163 14.93 7.38 -14.49
C LEU A 163 13.71 7.15 -15.37
N THR A 164 12.58 7.83 -15.11
CA THR A 164 11.38 7.71 -15.95
C THR A 164 11.62 8.27 -17.35
N ASP A 165 12.36 9.39 -17.47
CA ASP A 165 12.70 10.02 -18.74
C ASP A 165 13.66 9.17 -19.59
N ALA A 166 14.39 8.24 -18.97
CA ALA A 166 15.27 7.30 -19.66
C ALA A 166 14.52 6.12 -20.31
N ILE A 167 13.27 5.87 -19.91
CA ILE A 167 12.47 4.73 -20.39
C ILE A 167 11.77 5.12 -21.70
N GLU A 168 11.74 4.20 -22.67
CA GLU A 168 10.89 4.37 -23.85
C GLU A 168 9.41 4.16 -23.47
N ILE A 169 8.64 5.25 -23.39
CA ILE A 169 7.21 5.24 -23.04
C ILE A 169 6.37 5.53 -24.29
N SER A 170 5.41 4.64 -24.61
CA SER A 170 4.68 4.66 -25.89
C SER A 170 3.58 5.72 -25.99
N ASN A 171 3.13 6.27 -24.86
CA ASN A 171 2.07 7.28 -24.78
C ASN A 171 2.38 8.37 -23.75
N SER A 172 1.48 9.35 -23.62
CA SER A 172 1.68 10.49 -22.72
C SER A 172 0.90 10.31 -21.42
N ARG A 173 1.41 10.89 -20.32
CA ARG A 173 0.70 10.91 -19.04
C ARG A 173 -0.66 11.61 -19.11
N SER A 174 -0.81 12.59 -20.02
CA SER A 174 -2.05 13.31 -20.28
C SER A 174 -3.07 12.55 -21.14
N ASP A 175 -2.64 11.47 -21.79
CA ASP A 175 -3.46 10.61 -22.64
C ASP A 175 -3.19 9.14 -22.30
N PRO A 176 -3.56 8.70 -21.08
CA PRO A 176 -3.32 7.34 -20.63
C PRO A 176 -4.25 6.36 -21.34
N LEU A 177 -3.76 5.13 -21.56
CA LEU A 177 -4.56 4.05 -22.11
C LEU A 177 -5.53 3.53 -21.05
N ASP A 178 -6.79 3.29 -21.44
CA ASP A 178 -7.73 2.55 -20.60
C ASP A 178 -7.29 1.09 -20.54
N ALA A 179 -6.72 0.70 -19.41
CA ALA A 179 -6.35 -0.68 -19.17
C ALA A 179 -7.40 -1.32 -18.26
N PRO A 180 -8.07 -2.40 -18.68
CA PRO A 180 -8.91 -3.14 -17.77
C PRO A 180 -8.03 -3.67 -16.63
N TYR A 181 -8.40 -3.37 -15.38
CA TYR A 181 -7.77 -3.99 -14.22
C TYR A 181 -8.23 -5.45 -14.15
N GLU A 182 -7.55 -6.32 -14.89
CA GLU A 182 -7.79 -7.75 -14.80
C GLU A 182 -6.86 -8.35 -13.75
N ARG A 183 -7.45 -8.73 -12.61
CA ARG A 183 -6.87 -9.77 -11.75
C ARG A 183 -7.06 -11.10 -12.46
N ASP A 184 -6.21 -11.39 -13.43
CA ASP A 184 -6.21 -12.71 -14.03
C ASP A 184 -5.60 -13.71 -13.04
N ALA A 185 -6.48 -14.34 -12.26
CA ALA A 185 -6.11 -15.38 -11.29
C ALA A 185 -5.64 -16.68 -11.97
N SER A 186 -5.82 -16.83 -13.29
CA SER A 186 -5.39 -18.02 -14.04
C SER A 186 -3.91 -17.98 -14.44
N VAL A 187 -3.25 -16.83 -14.29
CA VAL A 187 -1.85 -16.64 -14.63
C VAL A 187 -0.97 -16.96 -13.40
N GLU A 188 -0.73 -18.24 -13.18
CA GLU A 188 0.30 -18.71 -12.25
C GLU A 188 1.67 -18.65 -12.95
N ARG A 189 2.41 -17.55 -12.74
CA ARG A 189 3.78 -17.39 -13.28
C ARG A 189 4.86 -17.98 -12.39
N SER A 190 4.54 -18.44 -11.18
CA SER A 190 5.54 -18.93 -10.24
C SER A 190 4.90 -19.70 -9.09
N ASP A 191 5.55 -20.82 -8.71
CA ASP A 191 5.31 -21.58 -7.48
C ASP A 191 6.18 -21.08 -6.30
N ARG A 192 7.01 -20.05 -6.52
CA ARG A 192 7.94 -19.52 -5.52
C ARG A 192 7.18 -18.86 -4.37
N THR A 193 7.64 -19.14 -3.16
CA THR A 193 7.06 -18.55 -1.94
C THR A 193 7.52 -17.10 -1.74
N LEU A 194 6.80 -16.36 -0.89
CA LEU A 194 7.23 -15.03 -0.47
C LEU A 194 8.61 -15.09 0.21
N GLU A 195 8.83 -16.07 1.08
CA GLU A 195 10.09 -16.22 1.83
C GLU A 195 11.29 -16.40 0.90
N GLU A 196 11.20 -17.33 -0.06
CA GLU A 196 12.25 -17.52 -1.07
C GLU A 196 12.48 -16.27 -1.92
N SER A 197 11.40 -15.59 -2.32
CA SER A 197 11.49 -14.36 -3.12
C SER A 197 12.19 -13.25 -2.36
N LEU A 198 11.84 -13.03 -1.10
CA LEU A 198 12.45 -12.00 -0.27
C LEU A 198 13.91 -12.31 0.06
N SER A 199 14.25 -13.58 0.30
CA SER A 199 15.64 -14.00 0.53
C SER A 199 16.50 -13.75 -0.72
N ARG A 200 16.01 -14.10 -1.93
CA ARG A 200 16.71 -13.81 -3.19
C ARG A 200 16.90 -12.32 -3.44
N LEU A 201 15.89 -11.50 -3.14
CA LEU A 201 16.04 -10.04 -3.22
C LEU A 201 17.07 -9.52 -2.21
N ALA A 202 17.10 -10.06 -1.00
CA ALA A 202 18.10 -9.71 0.01
C ALA A 202 19.52 -10.09 -0.43
N ASP A 203 19.70 -11.27 -1.05
CA ASP A 203 20.98 -11.69 -1.65
C ASP A 203 21.43 -10.74 -2.78
N ALA A 204 20.49 -10.10 -3.48
CA ALA A 204 20.73 -9.05 -4.47
C ALA A 204 20.87 -7.62 -3.85
N GLY A 205 21.00 -7.54 -2.52
CA GLY A 205 21.19 -6.29 -1.78
C GLY A 205 19.91 -5.49 -1.56
N ILE A 206 18.73 -6.12 -1.57
CA ILE A 206 17.43 -5.48 -1.35
C ILE A 206 16.69 -6.19 -0.22
N ASN A 207 16.89 -5.73 1.00
CA ASN A 207 16.19 -6.27 2.16
C ASN A 207 14.85 -5.57 2.36
N ALA A 208 13.75 -6.32 2.34
CA ALA A 208 12.41 -5.76 2.54
C ALA A 208 12.20 -5.16 3.95
N ASN A 209 12.96 -5.59 4.96
CA ASN A 209 12.91 -4.98 6.29
C ASN A 209 13.36 -3.51 6.27
N ASP A 210 14.30 -3.14 5.38
CA ASP A 210 14.79 -1.76 5.24
C ASP A 210 13.73 -0.82 4.64
N HIS A 211 12.68 -1.42 4.05
CA HIS A 211 11.57 -0.70 3.45
C HIS A 211 10.35 -0.62 4.37
N LEU A 212 10.44 -1.05 5.62
CA LEU A 212 9.42 -0.78 6.63
C LEU A 212 9.52 0.66 7.12
N ALA A 213 8.42 1.41 7.08
CA ALA A 213 8.38 2.77 7.65
C ALA A 213 8.64 2.77 9.17
N ARG A 214 8.19 1.70 9.84
CA ARG A 214 8.50 1.38 11.24
C ARG A 214 8.62 -0.14 11.36
N PRO A 215 9.55 -0.66 12.17
CA PRO A 215 9.70 -2.10 12.37
C PRO A 215 8.61 -2.70 13.27
N THR A 216 7.75 -1.86 13.86
CA THR A 216 6.71 -2.29 14.79
C THR A 216 5.40 -1.56 14.58
N VAL A 217 4.30 -2.19 15.00
CA VAL A 217 2.96 -1.59 15.12
C VAL A 217 2.42 -1.77 16.54
N THR A 218 1.56 -0.86 16.98
CA THR A 218 0.84 -0.98 18.25
C THR A 218 -0.45 -1.75 18.04
N SER A 219 -0.69 -2.77 18.86
CA SER A 219 -1.93 -3.55 18.85
C SER A 219 -3.07 -2.80 19.52
N GLU A 220 -4.28 -3.34 19.39
CA GLU A 220 -5.49 -2.84 20.08
C GLU A 220 -5.38 -2.87 21.63
N HIS A 221 -4.41 -3.63 22.18
CA HIS A 221 -4.17 -3.79 23.61
C HIS A 221 -2.85 -3.11 24.04
N ASP A 222 -2.42 -2.08 23.30
CA ASP A 222 -1.18 -1.32 23.54
C ASP A 222 0.10 -2.19 23.55
N ARG A 223 0.07 -3.36 22.90
CA ARG A 223 1.26 -4.22 22.76
C ARG A 223 2.03 -3.87 21.49
N ILE A 224 3.34 -3.89 21.58
CA ILE A 224 4.22 -3.70 20.41
C ILE A 224 4.34 -5.03 19.67
N VAL A 225 4.01 -5.03 18.38
CA VAL A 225 4.16 -6.17 17.47
C VAL A 225 5.26 -5.87 16.47
N ASP A 226 6.26 -6.75 16.38
CA ASP A 226 7.30 -6.69 15.35
C ASP A 226 6.72 -7.14 14.00
N VAL A 227 6.86 -6.30 12.98
CA VAL A 227 6.32 -6.56 11.64
C VAL A 227 7.37 -7.04 10.65
N ARG A 228 8.64 -7.10 11.06
CA ARG A 228 9.74 -7.60 10.24
C ARG A 228 9.53 -9.04 9.81
N TRP A 229 10.17 -9.41 8.70
CA TRP A 229 10.35 -10.80 8.31
C TRP A 229 11.57 -11.34 9.03
N SER A 230 11.36 -12.26 9.97
CA SER A 230 12.42 -12.77 10.86
C SER A 230 13.47 -13.65 10.18
N PHE A 231 13.18 -14.12 8.96
CA PHE A 231 14.12 -14.90 8.15
C PHE A 231 15.05 -14.01 7.30
N LEU A 232 14.78 -12.70 7.24
CA LEU A 232 15.67 -11.74 6.60
C LEU A 232 16.71 -11.21 7.58
N PRO A 233 17.92 -10.84 7.10
CA PRO A 233 18.97 -10.26 7.94
C PRO A 233 18.57 -8.91 8.56
#